data_AF-A0AAD5U4N5-F1
#
_entry.id   AF-A0AAD5U4N5-F1
#
_cell.length_a   1.000
_cell.length_b   1.000
_cell.length_c   1.000
_cell.angle_alpha   90.00
_cell.angle_beta   90.00
_cell.angle_gamma   90.00
#
_symmetry.space_group_name_H-M   'P 1'
#
loop_
_entity.id
_entity.type
_entity.pdbx_description
1 polymer ?
#
loop_
_entity_poly.entity_id
_entity_poly.type
_entity_poly.pdbx_seq_one_letter_code
_entity_poly.pdbx_strand_id
1 'polypeptide(L)'
;MKEISKTDTEHKKTKKKRKGKGKKKHKDDKVKNSRGEIVSLKEYALEQTLEATNRSLGQYRERMDGFLKTNETLQELCNQQEQDALEVIAALQQDAEKKENELKEKEENIELIIHENKYEVEGLKNSYERKLLDVNSILNEKEAAFKVMQSEFSVIKDFRKKRHELLKDLESQKLELQDTEKRHKEIVAKMERKFFEEKIRLQKDANRKISELATKAHKEAVANLKETTKEVYKENIRMAEALSVHVQEGEELKAKNLRLTEQNRFLLEEKELHNVIVKEKILQYKQQCQEIKFLQEKVTSMEHSLSHVVREFEHEREIIGNMAKKELEEVRKVSIKLGENLVKKTAEMKHIKRLAQHILDQRTELEKFFMESLETVKKSSYLDREEERKHAMAEYNKKIRMAMIGKASEFPTIQSFRQKPPDKMDFLNQPTAPSIFADSDGKTLDVSELTWSDKERVLRLLFAKMNGISYQPINDNNVENASIISSEDLNGRMGSIGESEHDLNQVSDFSQKEQMKIISYNSANFLNTREVGEPEKNDSINNIQLVNV
;
A
#
# COMPACT_ATOMS: atom_id res chain seq x y z
N MET A 1 71.85 30.08 -12.76
CA MET A 1 71.42 30.81 -13.98
C MET A 1 71.52 32.30 -13.62
N LYS A 2 72.54 33.11 -13.99
CA LYS A 2 73.04 33.47 -15.34
C LYS A 2 71.87 33.84 -16.27
N GLU A 3 71.75 34.98 -16.94
CA GLU A 3 72.70 35.95 -17.53
C GLU A 3 71.90 37.24 -17.91
N ILE A 4 72.39 38.47 -17.69
CA ILE A 4 73.12 39.37 -18.64
C ILE A 4 72.24 39.88 -19.81
N SER A 5 71.92 41.18 -19.96
CA SER A 5 72.65 42.27 -20.69
C SER A 5 71.58 43.18 -21.35
N LYS A 6 71.74 44.42 -21.82
CA LYS A 6 72.80 45.43 -22.09
C LYS A 6 72.00 46.74 -22.37
N THR A 7 72.27 47.87 -21.73
CA THR A 7 73.12 49.01 -22.19
C THR A 7 72.93 49.45 -23.65
N ASP A 8 72.66 50.74 -23.86
CA ASP A 8 73.57 51.59 -24.66
C ASP A 8 73.44 53.09 -24.31
N THR A 9 74.61 53.63 -24.00
CA THR A 9 75.09 55.01 -23.90
C THR A 9 75.30 55.59 -25.34
N GLU A 10 75.53 56.87 -25.68
CA GLU A 10 76.40 57.89 -25.09
C GLU A 10 76.45 59.20 -25.96
N HIS A 11 77.13 60.23 -25.43
CA HIS A 11 77.83 61.37 -26.09
C HIS A 11 77.05 62.64 -26.49
N LYS A 12 77.58 63.88 -26.38
CA LYS A 12 78.88 64.49 -25.98
C LYS A 12 78.60 66.00 -25.71
N LYS A 13 79.08 66.63 -24.62
CA LYS A 13 80.24 67.60 -24.53
C LYS A 13 80.31 68.61 -25.71
N THR A 14 80.49 69.94 -25.58
CA THR A 14 81.48 70.72 -24.78
C THR A 14 81.41 72.26 -25.02
N LYS A 15 81.71 73.05 -23.95
CA LYS A 15 82.59 74.25 -23.82
C LYS A 15 82.45 75.59 -24.62
N LYS A 16 82.37 76.68 -23.82
CA LYS A 16 83.18 77.96 -23.79
C LYS A 16 83.21 78.93 -25.00
N LYS A 17 82.91 80.23 -24.79
CA LYS A 17 83.88 81.37 -24.59
C LYS A 17 83.19 82.76 -24.53
N ARG A 18 83.90 83.73 -23.90
CA ARG A 18 83.60 85.16 -23.68
C ARG A 18 84.04 86.07 -24.86
N LYS A 19 83.64 87.37 -24.76
CA LYS A 19 84.01 88.62 -25.49
C LYS A 19 82.92 89.04 -26.50
N GLY A 20 82.46 90.28 -26.65
CA GLY A 20 82.87 91.60 -26.16
C GLY A 20 82.67 92.64 -27.27
N LYS A 21 81.95 93.74 -26.98
CA LYS A 21 81.86 95.07 -27.66
C LYS A 21 81.58 95.17 -29.18
N GLY A 22 80.60 96.01 -29.53
CA GLY A 22 80.53 96.67 -30.84
C GLY A 22 79.24 97.47 -31.11
N LYS A 23 79.32 98.80 -31.04
CA LYS A 23 78.28 99.77 -31.50
C LYS A 23 77.99 99.61 -33.00
N LYS A 24 76.72 99.77 -33.44
CA LYS A 24 76.33 100.66 -34.56
C LYS A 24 74.80 100.81 -34.70
N LYS A 25 74.42 101.99 -35.20
CA LYS A 25 73.08 102.59 -35.35
C LYS A 25 72.25 102.06 -36.54
N HIS A 26 70.96 102.43 -36.53
CA HIS A 26 69.97 102.51 -37.63
C HIS A 26 69.41 101.16 -38.12
N LYS A 27 68.14 100.99 -38.46
CA LYS A 27 67.07 101.90 -38.91
C LYS A 27 65.70 101.20 -38.67
N ASP A 28 64.65 101.95 -38.40
CA ASP A 28 63.27 101.44 -38.28
C ASP A 28 62.77 100.90 -39.62
N ASP A 29 62.49 99.60 -39.71
CA ASP A 29 61.66 99.01 -40.76
C ASP A 29 60.42 98.38 -40.12
N LYS A 30 59.25 98.89 -40.51
CA LYS A 30 57.94 98.48 -39.99
C LYS A 30 57.26 97.52 -40.98
N VAL A 31 56.61 96.47 -40.48
CA VAL A 31 55.89 95.41 -41.21
C VAL A 31 54.42 95.41 -40.77
N LYS A 32 53.47 95.10 -41.67
CA LYS A 32 52.04 95.03 -41.32
C LYS A 32 51.70 93.70 -40.64
N ASN A 33 50.95 93.74 -39.55
CA ASN A 33 50.45 92.53 -38.88
C ASN A 33 49.09 92.05 -39.41
N SER A 34 48.63 90.92 -38.86
CA SER A 34 47.36 90.23 -39.13
C SER A 34 46.09 91.03 -38.82
N ARG A 35 46.23 92.19 -38.15
CA ARG A 35 45.14 93.14 -37.80
C ARG A 35 45.19 94.42 -38.64
N GLY A 36 46.11 94.51 -39.61
CA GLY A 36 46.23 95.62 -40.55
C GLY A 36 47.08 96.80 -40.07
N GLU A 37 47.71 96.70 -38.91
CA GLU A 37 48.51 97.77 -38.28
C GLU A 37 50.00 97.68 -38.70
N ILE A 38 50.69 98.82 -38.81
CA ILE A 38 52.12 98.92 -39.20
C ILE A 38 53.00 98.91 -37.93
N VAL A 39 53.63 97.77 -37.65
CA VAL A 39 54.33 97.45 -36.39
C VAL A 39 55.83 97.21 -36.65
N SER A 40 56.73 97.38 -35.67
CA SER A 40 58.17 97.12 -35.86
C SER A 40 58.45 95.64 -36.14
N LEU A 41 59.50 95.28 -36.92
CA LEU A 41 59.94 93.89 -37.13
C LEU A 41 60.07 93.07 -35.84
N LYS A 42 60.49 93.73 -34.74
CA LYS A 42 60.59 93.11 -33.41
C LYS A 42 59.21 92.79 -32.81
N GLU A 43 58.23 93.65 -33.02
CA GLU A 43 56.84 93.45 -32.56
C GLU A 43 56.16 92.36 -33.38
N TYR A 44 56.37 92.31 -34.70
CA TYR A 44 55.86 91.22 -35.55
C TYR A 44 56.47 89.85 -35.20
N ALA A 45 57.77 89.79 -34.91
CA ALA A 45 58.40 88.55 -34.43
C ALA A 45 57.86 88.11 -33.06
N LEU A 46 57.61 89.07 -32.16
CA LEU A 46 56.96 88.79 -30.87
C LEU A 46 55.53 88.27 -31.07
N GLU A 47 54.77 88.85 -31.99
CA GLU A 47 53.42 88.41 -32.32
C GLU A 47 53.40 86.98 -32.89
N GLN A 48 54.33 86.63 -33.79
CA GLN A 48 54.48 85.24 -34.25
C GLN A 48 54.91 84.28 -33.15
N THR A 49 55.82 84.68 -32.25
CA THR A 49 56.17 83.84 -31.09
C THR A 49 54.99 83.67 -30.15
N LEU A 50 54.20 84.71 -29.93
CA LEU A 50 52.99 84.69 -29.11
C LEU A 50 51.95 83.76 -29.74
N GLU A 51 51.74 83.85 -31.05
CA GLU A 51 50.83 82.98 -31.79
C GLU A 51 51.30 81.51 -31.78
N ALA A 52 52.60 81.24 -31.97
CA ALA A 52 53.16 79.90 -31.85
C ALA A 52 53.03 79.34 -30.42
N THR A 53 53.23 80.17 -29.39
CA THR A 53 53.00 79.78 -27.99
C THR A 53 51.52 79.59 -27.66
N ASN A 54 50.62 80.37 -28.27
CA ASN A 54 49.18 80.18 -28.11
C ASN A 54 48.70 78.91 -28.81
N ARG A 55 49.25 78.58 -29.99
CA ARG A 55 48.97 77.30 -30.67
C ARG A 55 49.50 76.12 -29.87
N SER A 56 50.71 76.20 -29.32
CA SER A 56 51.23 75.13 -28.46
C SER A 56 50.45 75.02 -27.15
N LEU A 57 50.06 76.13 -26.54
CA LEU A 57 49.19 76.14 -25.35
C LEU A 57 47.80 75.58 -25.67
N GLY A 58 47.23 75.89 -26.84
CA GLY A 58 46.02 75.27 -27.36
C GLY A 58 46.15 73.75 -27.52
N GLN A 59 47.25 73.29 -28.14
CA GLN A 59 47.56 71.86 -28.25
C GLN A 59 47.77 71.18 -26.90
N TYR A 60 48.38 71.86 -25.92
CA TYR A 60 48.52 71.34 -24.57
C TYR A 60 47.18 71.25 -23.85
N ARG A 61 46.29 72.24 -24.02
CA ARG A 61 44.92 72.19 -23.50
C ARG A 61 44.13 71.04 -24.14
N GLU A 62 44.20 70.90 -25.45
CA GLU A 62 43.51 69.82 -26.16
C GLU A 62 44.02 68.42 -25.76
N ARG A 63 45.33 68.27 -25.57
CA ARG A 63 45.92 67.04 -24.99
C ARG A 63 45.49 66.81 -23.55
N MET A 64 45.42 67.88 -22.74
CA MET A 64 44.96 67.78 -21.35
C MET A 64 43.48 67.37 -21.29
N ASP A 65 42.63 67.97 -22.12
CA ASP A 65 41.22 67.61 -22.26
C ASP A 65 41.08 66.16 -22.77
N GLY A 66 41.95 65.74 -23.70
CA GLY A 66 42.04 64.34 -24.13
C GLY A 66 42.42 63.41 -22.98
N PHE A 67 43.43 63.75 -22.18
CA PHE A 67 43.82 62.97 -21.01
C PHE A 67 42.73 62.91 -19.95
N LEU A 68 42.04 64.02 -19.69
CA LEU A 68 40.91 64.07 -18.75
C LEU A 68 39.78 63.14 -19.21
N LYS A 69 39.37 63.22 -20.48
CA LYS A 69 38.36 62.31 -21.06
C LYS A 69 38.80 60.86 -20.98
N THR A 70 40.06 60.54 -21.31
CA THR A 70 40.53 59.15 -21.19
C THR A 70 40.54 58.68 -19.74
N ASN A 71 40.89 59.54 -18.79
CA ASN A 71 40.88 59.20 -17.37
C ASN A 71 39.45 59.01 -16.85
N GLU A 72 38.50 59.85 -17.26
CA GLU A 72 37.07 59.69 -17.00
C GLU A 72 36.57 58.35 -17.54
N THR A 73 36.86 58.02 -18.81
CA THR A 73 36.45 56.73 -19.40
C THR A 73 37.09 55.52 -18.72
N LEU A 74 38.36 55.63 -18.30
CA LEU A 74 39.03 54.55 -17.56
C LEU A 74 38.45 54.38 -16.16
N GLN A 75 38.06 55.48 -15.51
CA GLN A 75 37.42 55.45 -14.20
C GLN A 75 36.00 54.86 -14.30
N GLU A 76 35.23 55.23 -15.32
CA GLU A 76 33.93 54.61 -15.61
C GLU A 76 34.07 53.11 -15.89
N LEU A 77 35.05 52.71 -16.70
CA LEU A 77 35.31 51.30 -16.99
C LEU A 77 35.73 50.52 -15.74
N CYS A 78 36.58 51.11 -14.89
CA CYS A 78 36.99 50.49 -13.62
C CYS A 78 35.78 50.32 -12.69
N ASN A 79 34.93 51.34 -12.57
CA ASN A 79 33.71 51.27 -11.77
C ASN A 79 32.72 50.22 -12.30
N GLN A 80 32.55 50.11 -13.62
CA GLN A 80 31.71 49.08 -14.24
C GLN A 80 32.28 47.68 -13.99
N GLN A 81 33.58 47.48 -14.19
CA GLN A 81 34.23 46.20 -13.90
C GLN A 81 34.14 45.81 -12.42
N GLU A 82 34.24 46.77 -11.50
CA GLU A 82 34.02 46.54 -10.07
C GLU A 82 32.57 46.14 -9.77
N GLN A 83 31.59 46.79 -10.40
CA GLN A 83 30.17 46.42 -10.27
C GLN A 83 29.89 45.02 -10.82
N ASP A 84 30.36 44.71 -12.02
CA ASP A 84 30.22 43.39 -12.63
C ASP A 84 30.90 42.30 -11.78
N ALA A 85 32.09 42.59 -11.24
CA ALA A 85 32.79 41.67 -10.34
C ALA A 85 32.00 41.45 -9.03
N LEU A 86 31.41 42.49 -8.45
CA LEU A 86 30.57 42.39 -7.27
C LEU A 86 29.29 41.58 -7.53
N GLU A 87 28.66 41.75 -8.69
CA GLU A 87 27.47 40.98 -9.08
C GLU A 87 27.81 39.49 -9.25
N VAL A 88 28.91 39.18 -9.92
CA VAL A 88 29.40 37.79 -10.06
C VAL A 88 29.74 37.19 -8.69
N ILE A 89 30.41 37.95 -7.82
CA ILE A 89 30.72 37.48 -6.46
C ILE A 89 29.43 37.24 -5.67
N ALA A 90 28.44 38.12 -5.75
CA ALA A 90 27.16 37.98 -5.06
C ALA A 90 26.39 36.74 -5.56
N ALA A 91 26.34 36.52 -6.87
CA ALA A 91 25.72 35.33 -7.45
C ALA A 91 26.43 34.04 -7.01
N LEU A 92 27.76 34.02 -7.01
CA LEU A 92 28.54 32.88 -6.55
C LEU A 92 28.38 32.63 -5.04
N GLN A 93 28.28 33.69 -4.23
CA GLN A 93 28.01 33.57 -2.79
C GLN A 93 26.61 32.99 -2.54
N GLN A 94 25.60 33.47 -3.27
CA GLN A 94 24.24 32.95 -3.15
C GLN A 94 24.16 31.48 -3.56
N ASP A 95 24.86 31.08 -4.63
CA ASP A 95 24.91 29.69 -5.07
C ASP A 95 25.70 28.80 -4.09
N ALA A 96 26.76 29.32 -3.47
CA ALA A 96 27.49 28.62 -2.41
C ALA A 96 26.60 28.40 -1.19
N GLU A 97 25.84 29.41 -0.76
CA GLU A 97 24.92 29.32 0.38
C GLU A 97 23.77 28.33 0.10
N LYS A 98 23.19 28.35 -1.10
CA LYS A 98 22.17 27.35 -1.51
C LYS A 98 22.73 25.93 -1.42
N LYS A 99 23.93 25.70 -1.96
CA LYS A 99 24.58 24.38 -1.91
C LYS A 99 24.94 23.97 -0.48
N GLU A 100 25.33 24.91 0.37
CA GLU A 100 25.61 24.62 1.79
C GLU A 100 24.33 24.23 2.53
N ASN A 101 23.21 24.91 2.26
CA ASN A 101 21.91 24.56 2.83
C ASN A 101 21.41 23.20 2.33
N GLU A 102 21.53 22.93 1.03
CA GLU A 102 21.21 21.60 0.47
C GLU A 102 22.10 20.51 1.10
N LEU A 103 23.40 20.79 1.30
CA LEU A 103 24.32 19.84 1.92
C LEU A 103 23.93 19.56 3.37
N LYS A 104 23.58 20.57 4.16
CA LYS A 104 23.06 20.40 5.53
C LYS A 104 21.77 19.58 5.55
N GLU A 105 20.82 19.87 4.67
CA GLU A 105 19.57 19.10 4.57
C GLU A 105 19.85 17.63 4.21
N LYS A 106 20.80 17.37 3.30
CA LYS A 106 21.20 15.99 2.97
C LYS A 106 21.91 15.30 4.12
N GLU A 107 22.76 16.00 4.86
CA GLU A 107 23.43 15.46 6.06
C GLU A 107 22.41 15.09 7.14
N GLU A 108 21.46 15.97 7.46
CA GLU A 108 20.38 15.71 8.43
C GLU A 108 19.52 14.51 8.00
N ASN A 109 19.16 14.43 6.72
CA ASN A 109 18.42 13.28 6.18
C ASN A 109 19.22 11.97 6.31
N ILE A 110 20.53 11.99 6.07
CA ILE A 110 21.39 10.82 6.25
C ILE A 110 21.43 10.40 7.72
N GLU A 111 21.54 11.35 8.66
CA GLU A 111 21.54 11.05 10.08
C GLU A 111 20.23 10.43 10.56
N LEU A 112 19.09 10.95 10.09
CA LEU A 112 17.77 10.39 10.37
C LEU A 112 17.64 8.95 9.87
N ILE A 113 18.04 8.70 8.61
CA ILE A 113 18.01 7.36 8.01
C ILE A 113 18.95 6.40 8.78
N ILE A 114 20.12 6.86 9.22
CA ILE A 114 21.03 6.05 10.04
C ILE A 114 20.39 5.71 11.38
N HIS A 115 19.72 6.66 12.03
CA HIS A 115 19.06 6.43 13.31
C HIS A 115 17.88 5.47 13.18
N GLU A 116 17.04 5.63 12.15
CA GLU A 116 15.90 4.75 11.87
C GLU A 116 16.38 3.32 11.59
N ASN A 117 17.36 3.14 10.70
CA ASN A 117 17.95 1.82 10.42
C ASN A 117 18.55 1.17 11.69
N LYS A 118 19.23 1.95 12.55
CA LYS A 118 19.75 1.42 13.82
C LYS A 118 18.62 0.93 14.73
N TYR A 119 17.55 1.70 14.84
CA TYR A 119 16.38 1.33 15.65
C TYR A 119 15.70 0.07 15.11
N GLU A 120 15.52 -0.04 13.79
CA GLU A 120 14.95 -1.23 13.14
C GLU A 120 15.84 -2.47 13.34
N VAL A 121 17.16 -2.34 13.13
CA VAL A 121 18.11 -3.43 13.32
C VAL A 121 18.12 -3.90 14.77
N GLU A 122 18.12 -2.98 15.73
CA GLU A 122 18.11 -3.32 17.15
C GLU A 122 16.77 -3.93 17.59
N GLY A 123 15.65 -3.42 17.08
CA GLY A 123 14.32 -4.02 17.26
C GLY A 123 14.26 -5.44 16.71
N LEU A 124 14.77 -5.66 15.50
CA LEU A 124 14.82 -6.98 14.87
C LEU A 124 15.72 -7.94 15.66
N LYS A 125 16.90 -7.49 16.08
CA LYS A 125 17.83 -8.25 16.92
C LYS A 125 17.16 -8.68 18.23
N ASN A 126 16.53 -7.75 18.95
CA ASN A 126 15.82 -8.03 20.19
C ASN A 126 14.67 -9.04 19.97
N SER A 127 13.95 -8.94 18.84
CA SER A 127 12.89 -9.89 18.51
C SER A 127 13.41 -11.31 18.28
N TYR A 128 14.56 -11.46 17.62
CA TYR A 128 15.19 -12.76 17.39
C TYR A 128 15.85 -13.31 18.64
N GLU A 129 16.45 -12.47 19.48
CA GLU A 129 16.98 -12.88 20.79
C GLU A 129 15.87 -13.44 21.68
N ARG A 130 14.69 -12.81 21.73
CA ARG A 130 13.52 -13.36 22.45
C ARG A 130 13.07 -14.70 21.89
N LYS A 131 12.90 -14.81 20.57
CA LYS A 131 12.54 -16.09 19.92
C LYS A 131 13.55 -17.19 20.21
N LEU A 132 14.85 -16.85 20.24
CA LEU A 132 15.91 -17.79 20.55
C LEU A 132 15.88 -18.24 22.01
N LEU A 133 15.58 -17.33 22.94
CA LEU A 133 15.36 -17.67 24.36
C LEU A 133 14.14 -18.58 24.54
N ASP A 134 13.03 -18.29 23.87
CA ASP A 134 11.80 -19.10 23.94
C ASP A 134 12.04 -20.52 23.41
N VAL A 135 12.69 -20.65 22.25
CA VAL A 135 13.04 -21.95 21.66
C VAL A 135 13.99 -22.72 22.56
N ASN A 136 14.99 -22.07 23.15
CA ASN A 136 15.91 -22.72 24.09
C ASN A 136 15.18 -23.15 25.38
N SER A 137 14.23 -22.37 25.87
CA SER A 137 13.42 -22.74 27.04
C SER A 137 12.58 -23.99 26.75
N ILE A 138 11.90 -24.03 25.60
CA ILE A 138 11.12 -25.20 25.16
C ILE A 138 12.04 -26.41 24.99
N LEU A 139 13.21 -26.23 24.36
CA LEU A 139 14.17 -27.32 24.15
C LEU A 139 14.62 -27.93 25.48
N ASN A 140 14.96 -27.08 26.46
CA ASN A 140 15.36 -27.53 27.79
C ASN A 140 14.23 -28.27 28.52
N GLU A 141 12.98 -27.80 28.40
CA GLU A 141 11.81 -28.48 28.96
C GLU A 141 11.60 -29.86 28.32
N LYS A 142 11.68 -29.95 26.99
CA LYS A 142 11.56 -31.22 26.26
C LYS A 142 12.69 -32.18 26.60
N GLU A 143 13.91 -31.68 26.77
CA GLU A 143 15.04 -32.51 27.16
C GLU A 143 14.90 -33.04 28.59
N ALA A 144 14.38 -32.23 29.52
CA ALA A 144 14.06 -32.68 30.88
C ALA A 144 12.96 -33.76 30.87
N ALA A 145 11.87 -33.55 30.13
CA ALA A 145 10.82 -34.54 29.98
C ALA A 145 11.33 -35.85 29.35
N PHE A 146 12.21 -35.75 28.35
CA PHE A 146 12.85 -36.91 27.73
C PHE A 146 13.70 -37.71 28.73
N LYS A 147 14.49 -37.02 29.57
CA LYS A 147 15.30 -37.67 30.63
C LYS A 147 14.42 -38.42 31.64
N VAL A 148 13.30 -37.83 32.06
CA VAL A 148 12.33 -38.50 32.94
C VAL A 148 11.77 -39.75 32.26
N MET A 149 11.29 -39.62 31.03
CA MET A 149 10.73 -40.75 30.27
C MET A 149 11.76 -41.87 30.03
N GLN A 150 13.01 -41.51 29.79
CA GLN A 150 14.12 -42.46 29.66
C GLN A 150 14.36 -43.22 30.98
N SER A 151 14.29 -42.52 32.12
CA SER A 151 14.41 -43.15 33.44
C SER A 151 13.24 -44.09 33.74
N GLU A 152 12.01 -43.68 33.44
CA GLU A 152 10.80 -44.51 33.59
C GLU A 152 10.87 -45.75 32.71
N PHE A 153 11.35 -45.60 31.47
CA PHE A 153 11.55 -46.72 30.56
C PHE A 153 12.55 -47.74 31.12
N SER A 154 13.64 -47.30 31.75
CA SER A 154 14.60 -48.19 32.43
C SER A 154 13.91 -48.96 33.56
N VAL A 155 13.12 -48.29 34.40
CA VAL A 155 12.37 -48.93 35.49
C VAL A 155 11.38 -49.97 34.95
N ILE A 156 10.65 -49.65 33.88
CA ILE A 156 9.71 -50.59 33.24
C ILE A 156 10.46 -51.80 32.67
N LYS A 157 11.64 -51.60 32.08
CA LYS A 157 12.47 -52.69 31.56
C LYS A 157 12.92 -53.62 32.68
N ASP A 158 13.37 -53.08 33.81
CA ASP A 158 13.76 -53.87 34.99
C ASP A 158 12.58 -54.59 35.60
N PHE A 159 11.42 -53.94 35.71
CA PHE A 159 10.18 -54.57 36.15
C PHE A 159 9.78 -55.74 35.26
N ARG A 160 9.85 -55.59 33.94
CA ARG A 160 9.55 -56.68 32.99
C ARG A 160 10.50 -57.86 33.15
N LYS A 161 11.80 -57.60 33.35
CA LYS A 161 12.79 -58.64 33.62
C LYS A 161 12.48 -59.37 34.93
N LYS A 162 12.21 -58.62 36.01
CA LYS A 162 11.90 -59.21 37.32
C LYS A 162 10.59 -59.99 37.32
N ARG A 163 9.57 -59.51 36.60
CA ARG A 163 8.31 -60.23 36.39
C ARG A 163 8.55 -61.57 35.69
N HIS A 164 9.40 -61.60 34.65
CA HIS A 164 9.72 -62.84 33.96
C HIS A 164 10.46 -63.83 34.87
N GLU A 165 11.43 -63.36 35.66
CA GLU A 165 12.12 -64.18 36.67
C GLU A 165 11.14 -64.76 37.71
N LEU A 166 10.27 -63.93 38.29
CA LEU A 166 9.28 -64.37 39.28
C LEU A 166 8.28 -65.40 38.72
N LEU A 167 7.82 -65.21 37.48
CA LEU A 167 6.93 -66.18 36.83
C LEU A 167 7.63 -67.53 36.63
N LYS A 168 8.90 -67.51 36.23
CA LYS A 168 9.71 -68.72 36.08
C LYS A 168 9.92 -69.43 37.43
N ASP A 169 10.20 -68.68 38.49
CA ASP A 169 10.37 -69.23 39.84
C ASP A 169 9.06 -69.86 40.35
N LEU A 170 7.92 -69.21 40.12
CA LEU A 170 6.60 -69.72 40.49
C LEU A 170 6.27 -71.02 39.74
N GLU A 171 6.59 -71.08 38.44
CA GLU A 171 6.42 -72.30 37.65
C GLU A 171 7.32 -73.44 38.17
N SER A 172 8.58 -73.14 38.51
CA SER A 172 9.49 -74.11 39.13
C SER A 172 8.97 -74.62 40.48
N GLN A 173 8.51 -73.73 41.36
CA GLN A 173 7.94 -74.09 42.65
C GLN A 173 6.66 -74.90 42.52
N LYS A 174 5.81 -74.58 41.54
CA LYS A 174 4.59 -75.34 41.25
C LYS A 174 4.92 -76.76 40.81
N LEU A 175 5.94 -76.93 39.97
CA LEU A 175 6.40 -78.23 39.52
C LEU A 175 6.98 -79.06 40.69
N GLU A 176 7.77 -78.43 41.55
CA GLU A 176 8.32 -79.05 42.76
C GLU A 176 7.22 -79.47 43.75
N LEU A 177 6.21 -78.62 43.93
CA LEU A 177 5.06 -78.94 44.79
C LEU A 177 4.26 -80.12 44.23
N GLN A 178 4.03 -80.18 42.92
CA GLN A 178 3.37 -81.32 42.29
C GLN A 178 4.17 -82.62 42.45
N ASP A 179 5.50 -82.56 42.31
CA ASP A 179 6.36 -83.73 42.47
C ASP A 179 6.40 -84.21 43.94
N THR A 180 6.48 -83.29 44.90
CA THR A 180 6.42 -83.63 46.33
C THR A 180 5.05 -84.20 46.71
N GLU A 181 3.95 -83.63 46.22
CA GLU A 181 2.59 -84.14 46.44
C GLU A 181 2.42 -85.56 45.86
N LYS A 182 2.96 -85.81 44.66
CA LYS A 182 2.97 -87.14 44.05
C LYS A 182 3.77 -88.13 44.91
N ARG A 183 4.98 -87.74 45.36
CA ARG A 183 5.80 -88.56 46.26
C ARG A 183 5.08 -88.86 47.58
N HIS A 184 4.40 -87.87 48.17
CA HIS A 184 3.62 -88.06 49.39
C HIS A 184 2.42 -88.99 49.18
N LYS A 185 1.66 -88.81 48.09
CA LYS A 185 0.57 -89.72 47.70
C LYS A 185 1.05 -91.17 47.55
N GLU A 186 2.21 -91.38 46.92
CA GLU A 186 2.81 -92.71 46.78
C GLU A 186 3.22 -93.31 48.12
N ILE A 187 3.78 -92.52 49.04
CA ILE A 187 4.15 -92.96 50.39
C ILE A 187 2.90 -93.35 51.18
N VAL A 188 1.86 -92.51 51.18
CA VAL A 188 0.59 -92.78 51.86
C VAL A 188 -0.05 -94.05 51.31
N ALA A 189 -0.15 -94.20 49.99
CA ALA A 189 -0.72 -95.40 49.37
C ALA A 189 0.06 -96.68 49.71
N LYS A 190 1.40 -96.61 49.86
CA LYS A 190 2.23 -97.72 50.34
C LYS A 190 1.94 -98.05 51.80
N MET A 191 1.77 -97.03 52.63
CA MET A 191 1.50 -97.17 54.05
C MET A 191 0.10 -97.73 54.31
N GLU A 192 -0.92 -97.24 53.60
CA GLU A 192 -2.28 -97.77 53.60
C GLU A 192 -2.32 -99.24 53.20
N ARG A 193 -1.60 -99.64 52.14
CA ARG A 193 -1.49 -101.05 51.75
C ARG A 193 -0.95 -101.93 52.88
N LYS A 194 0.15 -101.50 53.53
CA LYS A 194 0.72 -102.21 54.68
C LYS A 194 -0.26 -102.31 55.85
N PHE A 195 -0.97 -101.22 56.17
CA PHE A 195 -1.99 -101.24 57.23
C PHE A 195 -3.17 -102.14 56.89
N PHE A 196 -3.59 -102.17 55.63
CA PHE A 196 -4.69 -103.02 55.17
C PHE A 196 -4.31 -104.51 55.26
N GLU A 197 -3.10 -104.87 54.84
CA GLU A 197 -2.55 -106.22 54.98
C GLU A 197 -2.48 -106.65 56.46
N GLU A 198 -1.92 -105.81 57.34
CA GLU A 198 -1.83 -106.10 58.78
C GLU A 198 -3.22 -106.20 59.42
N LYS A 199 -4.15 -105.31 59.06
CA LYS A 199 -5.54 -105.33 59.53
C LYS A 199 -6.24 -106.61 59.11
N ILE A 200 -6.10 -107.04 57.85
CA ILE A 200 -6.64 -108.32 57.38
C ILE A 200 -6.03 -109.49 58.17
N ARG A 201 -4.72 -109.47 58.42
CA ARG A 201 -4.06 -110.53 59.20
C ARG A 201 -4.62 -110.62 60.62
N LEU A 202 -4.67 -109.50 61.33
CA LEU A 202 -5.20 -109.41 62.69
C LEU A 202 -6.69 -109.78 62.75
N GLN A 203 -7.47 -109.35 61.76
CA GLN A 203 -8.89 -109.70 61.68
C GLN A 203 -9.10 -111.19 61.44
N LYS A 204 -8.29 -111.82 60.58
CA LYS A 204 -8.32 -113.29 60.38
C LYS A 204 -7.98 -114.02 61.68
N ASP A 205 -6.96 -113.58 62.41
CA ASP A 205 -6.56 -114.19 63.68
C ASP A 205 -7.63 -114.00 64.77
N ALA A 206 -8.22 -112.80 64.87
CA ALA A 206 -9.32 -112.51 65.78
C ALA A 206 -10.57 -113.32 65.44
N ASN A 207 -10.97 -113.38 64.16
CA ASN A 207 -12.10 -114.19 63.71
C ASN A 207 -11.89 -115.68 63.97
N ARG A 208 -10.67 -116.20 63.81
CA ARG A 208 -10.36 -117.58 64.16
C ARG A 208 -10.60 -117.83 65.65
N LYS A 209 -10.10 -116.93 66.50
CA LYS A 209 -10.28 -117.01 67.96
C LYS A 209 -11.74 -116.86 68.40
N ILE A 210 -12.49 -115.95 67.77
CA ILE A 210 -13.92 -115.79 68.00
C ILE A 210 -14.67 -117.05 67.55
N SER A 211 -14.34 -117.65 66.41
CA SER A 211 -14.96 -118.90 65.96
C SER A 211 -14.66 -120.06 66.92
N GLU A 212 -13.42 -120.15 67.42
CA GLU A 212 -13.02 -121.14 68.43
C GLU A 212 -13.76 -120.93 69.76
N LEU A 213 -13.93 -119.69 70.21
CA LEU A 213 -14.70 -119.34 71.42
C LEU A 213 -16.20 -119.52 71.23
N ALA A 214 -16.76 -119.15 70.08
CA ALA A 214 -18.18 -119.32 69.75
C ALA A 214 -18.55 -120.79 69.68
N THR A 215 -17.71 -121.65 69.11
CA THR A 215 -17.95 -123.10 69.10
C THR A 215 -17.84 -123.73 70.50
N LYS A 216 -17.01 -123.19 71.40
CA LYS A 216 -16.96 -123.60 72.82
C LYS A 216 -18.16 -123.10 73.60
N ALA A 217 -18.47 -121.81 73.50
CA ALA A 217 -19.59 -121.17 74.19
C ALA A 217 -20.95 -121.70 73.70
N HIS A 218 -21.11 -122.00 72.40
CA HIS A 218 -22.35 -122.57 71.87
C HIS A 218 -22.55 -124.03 72.33
N LYS A 219 -21.47 -124.83 72.40
CA LYS A 219 -21.52 -126.18 72.99
C LYS A 219 -21.84 -126.14 74.49
N GLU A 220 -21.36 -125.13 75.22
CA GLU A 220 -21.57 -124.97 76.66
C GLU A 220 -22.94 -124.34 77.00
N ALA A 221 -23.45 -123.44 76.17
CA ALA A 221 -24.76 -122.81 76.32
C ALA A 221 -25.92 -123.76 75.98
N VAL A 222 -25.78 -124.59 74.93
CA VAL A 222 -26.77 -125.62 74.58
C VAL A 222 -26.90 -126.67 75.69
N ALA A 223 -25.84 -126.90 76.47
CA ALA A 223 -25.85 -127.82 77.61
C ALA A 223 -26.53 -127.26 78.88
N ASN A 224 -26.75 -125.93 78.99
CA ASN A 224 -27.13 -125.26 80.24
C ASN A 224 -28.44 -124.45 80.20
N LEU A 225 -29.29 -124.61 79.18
CA LEU A 225 -30.50 -123.80 79.02
C LEU A 225 -31.73 -124.36 79.79
N LYS A 226 -32.19 -123.63 80.84
CA LYS A 226 -33.51 -123.80 81.49
C LYS A 226 -34.51 -122.73 81.02
N GLU A 227 -35.80 -123.00 81.20
CA GLU A 227 -36.96 -122.22 80.69
C GLU A 227 -36.90 -120.69 80.98
N THR A 228 -36.40 -120.28 82.14
CA THR A 228 -36.23 -118.85 82.51
C THR A 228 -35.22 -118.12 81.62
N THR A 229 -34.22 -118.82 81.12
CA THR A 229 -33.24 -118.26 80.18
C THR A 229 -33.85 -118.05 78.79
N LYS A 230 -34.86 -118.85 78.40
CA LYS A 230 -35.63 -118.61 77.15
C LYS A 230 -36.51 -117.37 77.25
N GLU A 231 -37.06 -117.07 78.43
CA GLU A 231 -37.85 -115.85 78.66
C GLU A 231 -36.98 -114.59 78.66
N VAL A 232 -35.82 -114.62 79.32
CA VAL A 232 -34.81 -113.55 79.22
C VAL A 232 -34.32 -113.38 77.77
N TYR A 233 -34.23 -114.47 76.99
CA TYR A 233 -33.89 -114.40 75.58
C TYR A 233 -34.97 -113.68 74.75
N LYS A 234 -36.27 -113.96 75.01
CA LYS A 234 -37.38 -113.26 74.34
C LYS A 234 -37.40 -111.77 74.69
N GLU A 235 -37.15 -111.41 75.94
CA GLU A 235 -37.10 -110.01 76.35
C GLU A 235 -35.86 -109.29 75.80
N ASN A 236 -34.70 -109.97 75.75
CA ASN A 236 -33.52 -109.46 75.07
C ASN A 236 -33.74 -109.27 73.56
N ILE A 237 -34.53 -110.14 72.91
CA ILE A 237 -34.92 -109.95 71.51
C ILE A 237 -35.77 -108.68 71.36
N ARG A 238 -36.79 -108.49 72.21
CA ARG A 238 -37.61 -107.25 72.17
C ARG A 238 -36.77 -106.00 72.43
N MET A 239 -35.88 -106.02 73.41
CA MET A 239 -34.99 -104.89 73.68
C MET A 239 -34.02 -104.65 72.53
N ALA A 240 -33.53 -105.70 71.87
CA ALA A 240 -32.68 -105.58 70.69
C ALA A 240 -33.45 -105.02 69.47
N GLU A 241 -34.71 -105.41 69.28
CA GLU A 241 -35.59 -104.85 68.25
C GLU A 241 -35.86 -103.36 68.52
N ALA A 242 -36.21 -102.98 69.76
CA ALA A 242 -36.41 -101.59 70.14
C ALA A 242 -35.13 -100.75 69.98
N LEU A 243 -33.98 -101.31 70.37
CA LEU A 243 -32.68 -100.65 70.17
C LEU A 243 -32.37 -100.50 68.68
N SER A 244 -32.68 -101.50 67.85
CA SER A 244 -32.49 -101.44 66.40
C SER A 244 -33.30 -100.30 65.77
N VAL A 245 -34.55 -100.12 66.19
CA VAL A 245 -35.39 -99.01 65.69
C VAL A 245 -34.80 -97.66 66.08
N HIS A 246 -34.38 -97.47 67.33
CA HIS A 246 -33.75 -96.21 67.75
C HIS A 246 -32.39 -95.95 67.10
N VAL A 247 -31.60 -97.00 66.85
CA VAL A 247 -30.35 -96.88 66.09
C VAL A 247 -30.66 -96.42 64.66
N GLN A 248 -31.67 -97.01 64.01
CA GLN A 248 -32.11 -96.60 62.68
C GLN A 248 -32.60 -95.14 62.66
N GLU A 249 -33.43 -94.72 63.61
CA GLU A 249 -33.87 -93.32 63.74
C GLU A 249 -32.67 -92.37 63.94
N GLY A 250 -31.70 -92.78 64.74
CA GLY A 250 -30.45 -92.05 64.96
C GLY A 250 -29.61 -91.91 63.68
N GLU A 251 -29.53 -92.97 62.88
CA GLU A 251 -28.86 -92.96 61.57
C GLU A 251 -29.59 -92.07 60.57
N GLU A 252 -30.92 -92.13 60.51
CA GLU A 252 -31.75 -91.27 59.65
C GLU A 252 -31.63 -89.79 60.02
N LEU A 253 -31.66 -89.47 61.32
CA LEU A 253 -31.42 -88.11 61.82
C LEU A 253 -30.00 -87.64 61.50
N LYS A 254 -28.99 -88.51 61.66
CA LYS A 254 -27.60 -88.20 61.31
C LYS A 254 -27.45 -87.95 59.81
N ALA A 255 -28.09 -88.75 58.96
CA ALA A 255 -28.10 -88.56 57.51
C ALA A 255 -28.78 -87.25 57.10
N LYS A 256 -29.92 -86.90 57.72
CA LYS A 256 -30.59 -85.60 57.52
C LYS A 256 -29.72 -84.44 57.98
N ASN A 257 -29.07 -84.56 59.13
CA ASN A 257 -28.18 -83.53 59.66
C ASN A 257 -26.98 -83.33 58.72
N LEU A 258 -26.33 -84.41 58.29
CA LEU A 258 -25.27 -84.35 57.28
C LEU A 258 -25.74 -83.64 56.00
N ARG A 259 -26.91 -84.00 55.47
CA ARG A 259 -27.47 -83.37 54.26
C ARG A 259 -27.73 -81.88 54.47
N LEU A 260 -28.28 -81.48 55.62
CA LEU A 260 -28.49 -80.06 55.95
C LEU A 260 -27.18 -79.31 56.13
N THR A 261 -26.16 -79.92 56.73
CA THR A 261 -24.83 -79.30 56.85
C THR A 261 -24.17 -79.12 55.50
N GLU A 262 -24.32 -80.07 54.58
CA GLU A 262 -23.78 -79.97 53.23
C GLU A 262 -24.53 -78.91 52.40
N GLN A 263 -25.86 -78.83 52.52
CA GLN A 263 -26.65 -77.77 51.90
C GLN A 263 -26.30 -76.39 52.45
N ASN A 264 -26.15 -76.25 53.78
CA ASN A 264 -25.71 -74.98 54.38
C ASN A 264 -24.31 -74.59 53.90
N ARG A 265 -23.39 -75.55 53.75
CA ARG A 265 -22.06 -75.29 53.19
C ARG A 265 -22.17 -74.80 51.74
N PHE A 266 -22.95 -75.47 50.91
CA PHE A 266 -23.15 -75.09 49.51
C PHE A 266 -23.76 -73.68 49.38
N LEU A 267 -24.80 -73.38 50.16
CA LEU A 267 -25.43 -72.05 50.16
C LEU A 267 -24.49 -70.95 50.65
N LEU A 268 -23.58 -71.28 51.58
CA LEU A 268 -22.56 -70.34 52.04
C LEU A 268 -21.55 -70.03 50.92
N GLU A 269 -21.06 -71.06 50.23
CA GLU A 269 -20.15 -70.91 49.08
C GLU A 269 -20.82 -70.11 47.95
N GLU A 270 -22.10 -70.37 47.65
CA GLU A 270 -22.87 -69.62 46.65
C GLU A 270 -23.07 -68.15 47.05
N LYS A 271 -23.38 -67.88 48.33
CA LYS A 271 -23.48 -66.52 48.86
C LYS A 271 -22.15 -65.77 48.76
N GLU A 272 -21.03 -66.43 49.05
CA GLU A 272 -19.70 -65.83 48.94
C GLU A 272 -19.38 -65.49 47.48
N LEU A 273 -19.64 -66.43 46.55
CA LEU A 273 -19.49 -66.19 45.12
C LEU A 273 -20.34 -65.01 44.63
N HIS A 274 -21.61 -64.97 45.03
CA HIS A 274 -22.52 -63.90 44.66
C HIS A 274 -22.05 -62.53 45.20
N ASN A 275 -21.52 -62.50 46.42
CA ASN A 275 -20.93 -61.28 46.99
C ASN A 275 -19.70 -60.79 46.19
N VAL A 276 -18.84 -61.69 45.72
CA VAL A 276 -17.69 -61.33 44.88
C VAL A 276 -18.16 -60.75 43.55
N ILE A 277 -19.13 -61.40 42.90
CA ILE A 277 -19.70 -60.93 41.62
C ILE A 277 -20.35 -59.55 41.78
N VAL A 278 -21.12 -59.33 42.85
CA VAL A 278 -21.75 -58.03 43.13
C VAL A 278 -20.68 -56.95 43.35
N LYS A 279 -19.62 -57.23 44.12
CA LYS A 279 -18.50 -56.29 44.31
C LYS A 279 -17.82 -55.95 42.99
N GLU A 280 -17.57 -56.94 42.14
CA GLU A 280 -16.98 -56.74 40.82
C GLU A 280 -17.88 -55.87 39.93
N LYS A 281 -19.19 -56.14 39.90
CA LYS A 281 -20.16 -55.33 39.14
C LYS A 281 -20.26 -53.90 39.64
N ILE A 282 -20.21 -53.67 40.95
CA ILE A 282 -20.14 -52.32 41.53
C ILE A 282 -18.85 -51.61 41.09
N LEU A 283 -17.72 -52.31 41.07
CA LEU A 283 -16.44 -51.74 40.63
C LEU A 283 -16.46 -51.39 39.14
N GLN A 284 -16.97 -52.29 38.29
CA GLN A 284 -17.16 -52.05 36.85
C GLN A 284 -18.08 -50.84 36.61
N TYR A 285 -19.20 -50.75 37.33
CA TYR A 285 -20.12 -49.61 37.24
C TYR A 285 -19.45 -48.29 37.65
N LYS A 286 -18.65 -48.29 38.73
CA LYS A 286 -17.90 -47.10 39.15
C LYS A 286 -16.89 -46.64 38.10
N GLN A 287 -16.17 -47.59 37.47
CA GLN A 287 -15.24 -47.28 36.38
C GLN A 287 -15.96 -46.69 35.17
N GLN A 288 -17.09 -47.30 34.75
CA GLN A 288 -17.92 -46.77 33.67
C GLN A 288 -18.46 -45.37 33.99
N CYS A 289 -18.92 -45.11 35.21
CA CYS A 289 -19.34 -43.78 35.62
C CYS A 289 -18.21 -42.75 35.55
N GLN A 290 -16.97 -43.12 35.89
CA GLN A 290 -15.81 -42.23 35.76
C GLN A 290 -15.49 -41.94 34.29
N GLU A 291 -15.53 -42.96 33.43
CA GLU A 291 -15.31 -42.81 32.00
C GLU A 291 -16.39 -41.92 31.35
N ILE A 292 -17.67 -42.13 31.70
CA ILE A 292 -18.77 -41.29 31.25
C ILE A 292 -18.57 -39.84 31.71
N LYS A 293 -18.17 -39.60 32.96
CA LYS A 293 -17.88 -38.24 33.45
C LYS A 293 -16.74 -37.58 32.67
N PHE A 294 -15.64 -38.30 32.44
CA PHE A 294 -14.51 -37.80 31.66
C PHE A 294 -14.91 -37.46 30.22
N LEU A 295 -15.71 -38.32 29.58
CA LEU A 295 -16.24 -38.07 28.24
C LEU A 295 -17.19 -36.87 28.22
N GLN A 296 -18.04 -36.72 29.24
CA GLN A 296 -18.92 -35.54 29.39
C GLN A 296 -18.11 -34.25 29.54
N GLU A 297 -17.09 -34.23 30.39
CA GLU A 297 -16.19 -33.07 30.55
C GLU A 297 -15.44 -32.73 29.25
N LYS A 298 -15.02 -33.75 28.50
CA LYS A 298 -14.40 -33.54 27.19
C LYS A 298 -15.39 -32.95 26.18
N VAL A 299 -16.62 -33.45 26.15
CA VAL A 299 -17.68 -32.93 25.27
C VAL A 299 -17.99 -31.48 25.63
N THR A 300 -18.19 -31.15 26.90
CA THR A 300 -18.47 -29.76 27.31
C THR A 300 -17.31 -28.82 27.01
N SER A 301 -16.06 -29.28 27.18
CA SER A 301 -14.88 -28.52 26.78
C SER A 301 -14.84 -28.26 25.27
N MET A 302 -15.13 -29.28 24.46
CA MET A 302 -15.21 -29.15 23.00
C MET A 302 -16.36 -28.25 22.56
N GLU A 303 -17.53 -28.37 23.18
CA GLU A 303 -18.69 -27.49 22.93
C GLU A 303 -18.38 -26.04 23.29
N HIS A 304 -17.65 -25.80 24.38
CA HIS A 304 -17.21 -24.46 24.75
C HIS A 304 -16.24 -23.87 23.73
N SER A 305 -15.23 -24.65 23.29
CA SER A 305 -14.29 -24.23 22.25
C SER A 305 -15.01 -23.96 20.92
N LEU A 306 -15.94 -24.82 20.52
CA LEU A 306 -16.73 -24.64 19.30
C LEU A 306 -17.61 -23.39 19.40
N SER A 307 -18.30 -23.18 20.53
CA SER A 307 -19.13 -22.00 20.77
C SER A 307 -18.31 -20.71 20.71
N HIS A 308 -17.10 -20.72 21.27
CA HIS A 308 -16.16 -19.60 21.17
C HIS A 308 -15.82 -19.32 19.70
N VAL A 309 -15.41 -20.34 18.95
CA VAL A 309 -15.06 -20.21 17.52
C VAL A 309 -16.24 -19.70 16.70
N VAL A 310 -17.44 -20.24 16.92
CA VAL A 310 -18.66 -19.77 16.24
C VAL A 310 -18.90 -18.29 16.53
N ARG A 311 -18.81 -17.85 17.79
CA ARG A 311 -19.01 -16.45 18.16
C ARG A 311 -17.98 -15.52 17.51
N GLU A 312 -16.71 -15.91 17.47
CA GLU A 312 -15.67 -15.15 16.78
C GLU A 312 -15.95 -15.04 15.28
N PHE A 313 -16.37 -16.13 14.63
CA PHE A 313 -16.77 -16.09 13.21
C PHE A 313 -17.99 -15.21 12.96
N GLU A 314 -18.98 -15.21 13.85
CA GLU A 314 -20.14 -14.32 13.72
C GLU A 314 -19.75 -12.85 13.86
N HIS A 315 -18.86 -12.55 14.80
CA HIS A 315 -18.31 -11.22 15.00
C HIS A 315 -17.49 -10.74 13.79
N GLU A 316 -16.59 -11.59 13.28
CA GLU A 316 -15.80 -11.29 12.08
C GLU A 316 -16.71 -11.08 10.86
N ARG A 317 -17.72 -11.93 10.68
CA ARG A 317 -18.72 -11.80 9.61
C ARG A 317 -19.50 -10.49 9.72
N GLU A 318 -19.85 -10.05 10.93
CA GLU A 318 -20.50 -8.77 11.15
C GLU A 318 -19.58 -7.59 10.79
N ILE A 319 -18.30 -7.63 11.19
CA ILE A 319 -17.31 -6.60 10.86
C ILE A 319 -17.12 -6.52 9.35
N ILE A 320 -16.87 -7.64 8.68
CA ILE A 320 -16.71 -7.70 7.21
C ILE A 320 -17.97 -7.19 6.52
N GLY A 321 -19.15 -7.61 6.98
CA GLY A 321 -20.42 -7.15 6.45
C GLY A 321 -20.61 -5.64 6.59
N ASN A 322 -20.20 -5.06 7.72
CA ASN A 322 -20.27 -3.62 7.95
C ASN A 322 -19.24 -2.84 7.12
N MET A 323 -18.03 -3.36 6.92
CA MET A 323 -17.03 -2.76 6.04
C MET A 323 -17.52 -2.75 4.59
N ALA A 324 -17.99 -3.89 4.08
CA ALA A 324 -18.52 -3.99 2.72
C ALA A 324 -19.71 -3.04 2.48
N LYS A 325 -20.60 -2.88 3.48
CA LYS A 325 -21.70 -1.90 3.42
C LYS A 325 -21.19 -0.46 3.33
N LYS A 326 -20.17 -0.09 4.11
CA LYS A 326 -19.56 1.25 4.07
C LYS A 326 -18.91 1.53 2.72
N GLU A 327 -18.12 0.59 2.21
CA GLU A 327 -17.49 0.70 0.89
C GLU A 327 -18.53 0.85 -0.23
N LEU A 328 -19.60 0.05 -0.20
CA LEU A 328 -20.70 0.18 -1.16
C LEU A 328 -21.36 1.57 -1.11
N GLU A 329 -21.56 2.11 0.09
CA GLU A 329 -22.14 3.44 0.27
C GLU A 329 -21.20 4.55 -0.23
N GLU A 330 -19.90 4.41 -0.03
CA GLU A 330 -18.89 5.32 -0.58
C GLU A 330 -18.85 5.28 -2.11
N VAL A 331 -18.80 4.08 -2.69
CA VAL A 331 -18.86 3.88 -4.16
C VAL A 331 -20.15 4.47 -4.72
N ARG A 332 -21.28 4.27 -4.04
CA ARG A 332 -22.57 4.85 -4.42
C ARG A 332 -22.52 6.38 -4.43
N LYS A 333 -21.95 7.01 -3.40
CA LYS A 333 -21.76 8.47 -3.34
C LYS A 333 -20.88 8.99 -4.48
N VAL A 334 -19.78 8.30 -4.79
CA VAL A 334 -18.91 8.65 -5.91
C VAL A 334 -19.65 8.53 -7.24
N SER A 335 -20.41 7.45 -7.44
CA SER A 335 -21.22 7.23 -8.63
C SER A 335 -22.25 8.35 -8.85
N ILE A 336 -22.94 8.77 -7.77
CA ILE A 336 -23.90 9.89 -7.82
C ILE A 336 -23.18 11.19 -8.21
N LYS A 337 -22.08 11.53 -7.53
CA LYS A 337 -21.29 12.75 -7.83
C LYS A 337 -20.78 12.76 -9.27
N LEU A 338 -20.31 11.61 -9.77
CA LEU A 338 -19.84 11.49 -11.14
C LEU A 338 -21.00 11.66 -12.14
N GLY A 339 -22.17 11.10 -11.83
CA GLY A 339 -23.40 11.31 -12.59
C GLY A 339 -23.79 12.78 -12.68
N GLU A 340 -23.78 13.51 -11.56
CA GLU A 340 -24.05 14.95 -11.52
C GLU A 340 -23.04 15.76 -12.34
N ASN A 341 -21.76 15.44 -12.23
CA ASN A 341 -20.70 16.09 -13.01
C ASN A 341 -20.87 15.84 -14.51
N LEU A 342 -21.25 14.62 -14.91
CA LEU A 342 -21.52 14.27 -16.29
C LEU A 342 -22.70 15.08 -16.84
N VAL A 343 -23.77 15.25 -16.06
CA VAL A 343 -24.92 16.09 -16.43
C VAL A 343 -24.47 17.55 -16.64
N LYS A 344 -23.70 18.13 -15.70
CA LYS A 344 -23.16 19.49 -15.83
C LYS A 344 -22.29 19.66 -17.07
N LYS A 345 -21.34 18.74 -17.29
CA LYS A 345 -20.46 18.75 -18.48
C LYS A 345 -21.23 18.57 -19.77
N THR A 346 -22.29 17.77 -19.78
CA THR A 346 -23.17 17.63 -20.94
C THR A 346 -23.91 18.93 -21.23
N ALA A 347 -24.37 19.66 -20.20
CA ALA A 347 -25.00 20.96 -20.36
C ALA A 347 -24.03 22.03 -20.89
N GLU A 348 -22.81 22.10 -20.35
CA GLU A 348 -21.73 22.97 -20.84
C GLU A 348 -21.38 22.64 -22.29
N MET A 349 -21.21 21.37 -22.62
CA MET A 349 -20.94 20.91 -23.99
C MET A 349 -22.06 21.31 -24.95
N LYS A 350 -23.34 21.18 -24.55
CA LYS A 350 -24.48 21.68 -25.34
C LYS A 350 -24.43 23.20 -25.53
N HIS A 351 -23.97 23.95 -24.53
CA HIS A 351 -23.80 25.39 -24.64
C HIS A 351 -22.67 25.77 -25.60
N ILE A 352 -21.50 25.13 -25.48
CA ILE A 352 -20.37 25.32 -26.39
C ILE A 352 -20.76 24.98 -27.83
N LYS A 353 -21.49 23.87 -28.05
CA LYS A 353 -22.00 23.52 -29.39
C LYS A 353 -22.93 24.61 -29.96
N ARG A 354 -23.80 25.21 -29.15
CA ARG A 354 -24.66 26.33 -29.58
C ARG A 354 -23.85 27.57 -29.92
N LEU A 355 -22.84 27.92 -29.12
CA LEU A 355 -21.96 29.05 -29.41
C LEU A 355 -21.15 28.82 -30.69
N ALA A 356 -20.58 27.63 -30.86
CA ALA A 356 -19.86 27.25 -32.07
C ALA A 356 -20.78 27.32 -33.30
N GLN A 357 -22.02 26.84 -33.19
CA GLN A 357 -23.01 26.98 -34.25
C GLN A 357 -23.31 28.46 -34.56
N HIS A 358 -23.48 29.30 -33.54
CA HIS A 358 -23.70 30.73 -33.74
C HIS A 358 -22.55 31.42 -34.46
N ILE A 359 -21.30 31.10 -34.11
CA ILE A 359 -20.10 31.63 -34.80
C ILE A 359 -20.07 31.15 -36.26
N LEU A 360 -20.42 29.88 -36.51
CA LEU A 360 -20.52 29.35 -37.87
C LEU A 360 -21.60 30.07 -38.68
N ASP A 361 -22.78 30.29 -38.09
CA ASP A 361 -23.88 31.01 -38.73
C ASP A 361 -23.48 32.45 -39.06
N GLN A 362 -22.84 33.16 -38.12
CA GLN A 362 -22.29 34.51 -38.34
C GLN A 362 -21.25 34.52 -39.47
N ARG A 363 -20.34 33.52 -39.50
CA ARG A 363 -19.36 33.39 -40.57
C ARG A 363 -20.03 33.14 -41.92
N THR A 364 -21.00 32.22 -41.97
CA THR A 364 -21.76 31.93 -43.20
C THR A 364 -22.53 33.16 -43.66
N GLU A 365 -23.07 33.95 -42.74
CA GLU A 365 -23.70 35.22 -43.05
C GLU A 365 -22.70 36.24 -43.63
N LEU A 366 -21.51 36.38 -43.04
CA LEU A 366 -20.43 37.21 -43.60
C LEU A 366 -19.96 36.75 -44.98
N GLU A 367 -19.84 35.44 -45.19
CA GLU A 367 -19.48 34.86 -46.49
C GLU A 367 -20.56 35.18 -47.54
N LYS A 368 -21.84 35.02 -47.20
CA LYS A 368 -22.95 35.43 -48.07
C LYS A 368 -22.91 36.92 -48.38
N PHE A 369 -22.66 37.78 -47.38
CA PHE A 369 -22.54 39.22 -47.58
C PHE A 369 -21.33 39.59 -48.45
N PHE A 370 -20.21 38.89 -48.31
CA PHE A 370 -19.05 39.08 -49.16
C PHE A 370 -19.38 38.74 -50.62
N MET A 371 -20.08 37.63 -50.85
CA MET A 371 -20.55 37.25 -52.19
C MET A 371 -21.55 38.26 -52.77
N GLU A 372 -22.50 38.77 -51.97
CA GLU A 372 -23.45 39.81 -52.38
C GLU A 372 -22.72 41.13 -52.72
N SER A 373 -21.74 41.52 -51.91
CA SER A 373 -20.91 42.72 -52.16
C SER A 373 -20.06 42.56 -53.41
N LEU A 374 -19.52 41.37 -53.66
CA LEU A 374 -18.84 41.05 -54.92
C LEU A 374 -19.80 41.09 -56.12
N GLU A 375 -21.01 40.56 -55.99
CA GLU A 375 -22.00 40.54 -57.07
C GLU A 375 -22.49 41.96 -57.39
N THR A 376 -22.76 42.79 -56.39
CA THR A 376 -23.17 44.19 -56.58
C THR A 376 -22.09 44.99 -57.27
N VAL A 377 -20.83 44.87 -56.85
CA VAL A 377 -19.71 45.55 -57.51
C VAL A 377 -19.51 45.01 -58.92
N LYS A 378 -19.63 43.69 -59.13
CA LYS A 378 -19.56 43.11 -60.47
C LYS A 378 -20.66 43.60 -61.39
N LYS A 379 -21.89 43.76 -60.89
CA LYS A 379 -23.01 44.37 -61.63
C LYS A 379 -22.70 45.83 -61.95
N SER A 380 -22.17 46.62 -61.01
CA SER A 380 -21.80 48.01 -61.28
C SER A 380 -20.66 48.10 -62.30
N SER A 381 -19.58 47.33 -62.16
CA SER A 381 -18.46 47.37 -63.11
C SER A 381 -18.87 46.85 -64.50
N TYR A 382 -19.86 45.94 -64.59
CA TYR A 382 -20.42 45.54 -65.88
C TYR A 382 -21.25 46.67 -66.51
N LEU A 383 -22.09 47.35 -65.72
CA LEU A 383 -22.86 48.51 -66.19
C LEU A 383 -21.92 49.63 -66.62
N ASP A 384 -20.90 49.97 -65.83
CA ASP A 384 -19.89 50.98 -66.13
C ASP A 384 -19.14 50.63 -67.43
N ARG A 385 -18.68 49.38 -67.59
CA ARG A 385 -18.04 48.91 -68.85
C ARG A 385 -19.01 48.92 -70.04
N GLU A 386 -20.30 48.63 -69.84
CA GLU A 386 -21.30 48.70 -70.90
C GLU A 386 -21.62 50.15 -71.28
N GLU A 387 -21.68 51.05 -70.32
CA GLU A 387 -21.84 52.50 -70.52
C GLU A 387 -20.62 53.06 -71.23
N GLU A 388 -19.41 52.71 -70.83
CA GLU A 388 -18.17 53.06 -71.53
C GLU A 388 -18.19 52.52 -72.95
N ARG A 389 -18.62 51.26 -73.16
CA ARG A 389 -18.78 50.69 -74.52
C ARG A 389 -19.82 51.46 -75.32
N LYS A 390 -20.95 51.84 -74.73
CA LYS A 390 -22.00 52.65 -75.39
C LYS A 390 -21.49 54.06 -75.70
N HIS A 391 -20.76 54.69 -74.78
CA HIS A 391 -20.14 56.00 -74.96
C HIS A 391 -19.06 55.95 -76.04
N ALA A 392 -18.20 54.94 -76.04
CA ALA A 392 -17.20 54.70 -77.09
C ALA A 392 -17.84 54.42 -78.44
N MET A 393 -18.94 53.64 -78.48
CA MET A 393 -19.72 53.41 -79.69
C MET A 393 -20.42 54.69 -80.18
N ALA A 394 -20.93 55.52 -79.28
CA ALA A 394 -21.56 56.81 -79.59
C ALA A 394 -20.52 57.83 -80.09
N GLU A 395 -19.35 57.89 -79.46
CA GLU A 395 -18.16 58.64 -79.92
C GLU A 395 -17.72 58.18 -81.31
N TYR A 396 -17.58 56.87 -81.52
CA TYR A 396 -17.24 56.29 -82.82
C TYR A 396 -18.31 56.63 -83.88
N ASN A 397 -19.60 56.46 -83.57
CA ASN A 397 -20.70 56.82 -84.45
C ASN A 397 -20.76 58.33 -84.72
N LYS A 398 -20.43 59.17 -83.74
CA LYS A 398 -20.32 60.64 -83.90
C LYS A 398 -19.14 61.01 -84.80
N LYS A 399 -18.00 60.34 -84.66
CA LYS A 399 -16.83 60.49 -85.54
C LYS A 399 -17.12 60.02 -86.97
N ILE A 400 -17.81 58.90 -87.16
CA ILE A 400 -18.31 58.43 -88.47
C ILE A 400 -19.29 59.46 -89.08
N ARG A 401 -20.21 60.02 -88.28
CA ARG A 401 -21.16 61.04 -88.74
C ARG A 401 -20.46 62.35 -89.12
N MET A 402 -19.40 62.75 -88.40
CA MET A 402 -18.58 63.92 -88.73
C MET A 402 -17.69 63.69 -89.96
N ALA A 403 -17.19 62.47 -90.18
CA ALA A 403 -16.43 62.11 -91.38
C ALA A 403 -17.32 62.09 -92.65
N MET A 404 -18.61 61.70 -92.54
CA MET A 404 -19.58 61.75 -93.64
C MET A 404 -20.01 63.18 -94.06
N ILE A 405 -19.85 64.19 -93.19
CA ILE A 405 -20.25 65.60 -93.44
C ILE A 405 -19.05 66.44 -93.95
N GLY A 406 -17.94 65.80 -94.34
CA GLY A 406 -16.90 66.41 -95.18
C GLY A 406 -16.00 67.45 -94.51
N LYS A 407 -15.82 67.40 -93.17
CA LYS A 407 -15.02 68.37 -92.40
C LYS A 407 -14.01 67.77 -91.41
N ALA A 408 -13.55 66.54 -91.63
CA ALA A 408 -12.37 65.98 -90.95
C ALA A 408 -11.62 65.00 -91.88
N SER A 409 -10.30 65.17 -91.98
CA SER A 409 -9.39 64.34 -92.78
C SER A 409 -8.85 63.18 -91.93
N GLU A 410 -9.66 62.13 -91.74
CA GLU A 410 -9.23 60.73 -91.58
C GLU A 410 -10.46 59.87 -91.19
N PHE A 411 -10.73 58.82 -91.98
CA PHE A 411 -11.69 57.78 -91.59
C PHE A 411 -11.08 56.96 -90.44
N PRO A 412 -11.84 56.64 -89.38
CA PRO A 412 -11.31 55.84 -88.28
C PRO A 412 -10.97 54.42 -88.79
N THR A 413 -9.75 53.98 -88.52
CA THR A 413 -9.28 52.64 -88.86
C THR A 413 -10.09 51.58 -88.10
N ILE A 414 -10.52 50.53 -88.81
CA ILE A 414 -11.21 49.39 -88.22
C ILE A 414 -10.19 48.66 -87.32
N GLN A 415 -10.22 48.93 -86.01
CA GLN A 415 -9.58 48.05 -85.05
C GLN A 415 -10.39 46.75 -85.02
N SER A 416 -9.82 45.71 -85.62
CA SER A 416 -10.31 44.35 -85.47
C SER A 416 -10.34 44.00 -83.98
N PHE A 417 -11.53 43.71 -83.45
CA PHE A 417 -11.70 42.91 -82.23
C PHE A 417 -11.13 41.51 -82.49
N ARG A 418 -9.81 41.38 -82.47
CA ARG A 418 -9.11 40.10 -82.44
C ARG A 418 -8.34 40.08 -81.14
N GLN A 419 -8.89 39.36 -80.16
CA GLN A 419 -8.22 39.03 -78.91
C GLN A 419 -6.82 38.49 -79.25
N LYS A 420 -5.79 39.15 -78.76
CA LYS A 420 -4.43 38.61 -78.74
C LYS A 420 -4.25 37.92 -77.36
N PRO A 421 -3.75 36.67 -77.32
CA PRO A 421 -3.53 35.96 -76.07
C PRO A 421 -2.38 36.61 -75.28
N PRO A 422 -2.34 36.47 -73.94
CA PRO A 422 -1.30 37.08 -73.14
C PRO A 422 0.01 36.28 -73.29
N ASP A 423 1.05 36.94 -73.80
CA ASP A 423 2.42 36.42 -73.72
C ASP A 423 3.01 36.74 -72.34
N LYS A 424 3.24 35.66 -71.59
CA LYS A 424 4.33 35.36 -70.64
C LYS A 424 5.06 36.56 -70.00
N MET A 425 4.93 36.68 -68.67
CA MET A 425 6.02 36.48 -67.71
C MET A 425 5.42 36.51 -66.29
N ASP A 426 5.37 35.35 -65.63
CA ASP A 426 5.72 35.18 -64.21
C ASP A 426 5.55 33.69 -63.84
N PHE A 427 6.61 32.94 -64.15
CA PHE A 427 6.92 31.70 -63.46
C PHE A 427 7.38 32.08 -62.05
N LEU A 428 6.62 31.74 -61.01
CA LEU A 428 7.06 30.89 -59.89
C LEU A 428 6.02 30.90 -58.75
N ASN A 429 5.14 29.88 -58.74
CA ASN A 429 4.66 29.13 -57.56
C ASN A 429 3.26 28.55 -57.82
N GLN A 430 3.25 27.29 -58.27
CA GLN A 430 2.14 26.39 -57.94
C GLN A 430 2.24 26.02 -56.46
N PRO A 431 1.08 25.81 -55.81
CA PRO A 431 0.77 24.43 -55.46
C PRO A 431 -0.62 24.01 -55.92
N THR A 432 -0.63 22.89 -56.65
CA THR A 432 -1.58 21.76 -56.60
C THR A 432 -2.95 21.93 -55.94
N ALA A 433 -3.98 21.54 -56.73
CA ALA A 433 -5.43 21.49 -56.49
C ALA A 433 -5.90 20.85 -55.16
N PRO A 434 -7.16 21.08 -54.73
CA PRO A 434 -8.30 20.26 -55.22
C PRO A 434 -9.61 21.08 -55.45
N SER A 435 -10.31 20.89 -56.57
CA SER A 435 -11.50 20.01 -56.76
C SER A 435 -12.87 20.67 -56.53
N ILE A 436 -13.64 20.75 -57.62
CA ILE A 436 -15.09 20.47 -57.73
C ILE A 436 -16.02 21.39 -56.93
N PHE A 437 -16.62 22.37 -57.60
CA PHE A 437 -18.07 22.55 -57.70
C PHE A 437 -18.35 23.34 -58.99
N ALA A 438 -18.83 22.63 -60.01
CA ALA A 438 -19.34 23.23 -61.22
C ALA A 438 -20.80 23.56 -60.97
N ASP A 439 -21.10 24.84 -60.73
CA ASP A 439 -22.46 25.35 -60.85
C ASP A 439 -22.59 26.14 -62.16
N SER A 440 -23.61 25.72 -62.90
CA SER A 440 -24.04 26.23 -64.19
C SER A 440 -24.54 27.66 -64.05
N ASP A 441 -23.66 28.63 -64.26
CA ASP A 441 -23.96 29.89 -64.94
C ASP A 441 -22.65 30.61 -65.24
N GLY A 442 -22.24 30.54 -66.51
CA GLY A 442 -20.93 30.95 -67.05
C GLY A 442 -20.62 32.45 -67.03
N LYS A 443 -20.71 33.08 -65.87
CA LYS A 443 -20.08 34.37 -65.55
C LYS A 443 -19.61 34.34 -64.10
N THR A 444 -18.55 33.62 -63.79
CA THR A 444 -17.72 33.88 -62.59
C THR A 444 -16.43 34.55 -63.06
N LEU A 445 -16.47 35.87 -63.27
CA LEU A 445 -15.23 36.66 -63.30
C LEU A 445 -14.53 36.42 -61.97
N ASP A 446 -13.31 35.90 -62.03
CA ASP A 446 -12.49 35.57 -60.86
C ASP A 446 -12.07 36.86 -60.15
N VAL A 447 -11.80 36.82 -58.84
CA VAL A 447 -11.44 38.01 -58.03
C VAL A 447 -10.22 38.75 -58.61
N SER A 448 -9.41 38.03 -59.38
CA SER A 448 -8.27 38.49 -60.18
C SER A 448 -8.62 39.52 -61.27
N GLU A 449 -9.86 39.58 -61.76
CA GLU A 449 -10.29 40.43 -62.89
C GLU A 449 -10.98 41.75 -62.49
N LEU A 450 -11.12 41.99 -61.18
CA LEU A 450 -11.59 43.27 -60.63
C LEU A 450 -10.44 44.28 -60.55
N THR A 451 -10.72 45.53 -60.92
CA THR A 451 -9.73 46.60 -60.77
C THR A 451 -9.50 46.91 -59.29
N TRP A 452 -8.37 47.53 -58.94
CA TRP A 452 -8.05 47.86 -57.54
C TRP A 452 -9.13 48.75 -56.87
N SER A 453 -9.74 49.66 -57.62
CA SER A 453 -10.84 50.50 -57.15
C SER A 453 -12.10 49.69 -56.83
N ASP A 454 -12.42 48.68 -57.65
CA ASP A 454 -13.55 47.78 -57.41
C ASP A 454 -13.34 46.92 -56.15
N LYS A 455 -12.13 46.40 -55.94
CA LYS A 455 -11.78 45.62 -54.74
C LYS A 455 -11.90 46.47 -53.46
N GLU A 456 -11.49 47.73 -53.52
CA GLU A 456 -11.67 48.67 -52.42
C GLU A 456 -13.16 48.98 -52.16
N ARG A 457 -13.98 49.12 -53.22
CA ARG A 457 -15.43 49.31 -53.09
C ARG A 457 -16.12 48.10 -52.43
N VAL A 458 -15.72 46.87 -52.78
CA VAL A 458 -16.21 45.64 -52.12
C VAL A 458 -15.89 45.66 -50.63
N LEU A 459 -14.66 45.99 -50.25
CA LEU A 459 -14.25 46.07 -48.85
C LEU A 459 -14.98 47.20 -48.11
N ARG A 460 -15.16 48.36 -48.73
CA ARG A 460 -15.91 49.47 -48.12
C ARG A 460 -17.40 49.14 -47.93
N LEU A 461 -18.03 48.45 -48.89
CA LEU A 461 -19.40 47.95 -48.75
C LEU A 461 -19.52 46.91 -47.63
N LEU A 462 -18.54 45.99 -47.55
CA LEU A 462 -18.46 44.97 -46.52
C LEU A 462 -18.30 45.61 -45.13
N PHE A 463 -17.34 46.52 -44.95
CA PHE A 463 -17.09 47.19 -43.67
C PHE A 463 -18.21 48.15 -43.28
N ALA A 464 -18.80 48.88 -44.24
CA ALA A 464 -19.93 49.75 -43.96
C ALA A 464 -21.10 48.92 -43.39
N LYS A 465 -21.40 47.76 -44.00
CA LYS A 465 -22.50 46.91 -43.54
C LYS A 465 -22.17 46.10 -42.28
N MET A 466 -20.93 45.65 -42.09
CA MET A 466 -20.46 45.05 -40.82
C MET A 466 -20.60 46.02 -39.63
N ASN A 467 -20.47 47.32 -39.89
CA ASN A 467 -20.62 48.38 -38.88
C ASN A 467 -22.04 48.99 -38.86
N GLY A 468 -23.00 48.48 -39.66
CA GLY A 468 -24.38 48.96 -39.69
C GLY A 468 -24.60 50.33 -40.37
N ILE A 469 -23.63 50.81 -41.15
CA ILE A 469 -23.63 52.13 -41.81
C ILE A 469 -23.95 51.94 -43.30
N SER A 470 -24.90 52.71 -43.86
CA SER A 470 -25.21 52.67 -45.30
C SER A 470 -24.08 53.28 -46.13
N TYR A 471 -23.56 52.53 -47.12
CA TYR A 471 -22.55 53.03 -48.05
C TYR A 471 -23.09 54.17 -48.92
N GLN A 472 -22.50 55.36 -48.82
CA GLN A 472 -22.69 56.48 -49.74
C GLN A 472 -21.46 56.58 -50.66
N PRO A 473 -21.61 56.67 -51.99
CA PRO A 473 -20.48 56.86 -52.88
C PRO A 473 -19.85 58.23 -52.62
N ILE A 474 -18.59 58.22 -52.17
CA ILE A 474 -17.80 59.44 -52.00
C ILE A 474 -17.44 59.94 -53.41
N ASN A 475 -18.11 60.99 -53.87
CA ASN A 475 -17.58 61.85 -54.92
C ASN A 475 -16.48 62.70 -54.27
N ASP A 476 -15.25 62.58 -54.78
CA ASP A 476 -14.12 63.43 -54.39
C ASP A 476 -14.44 64.90 -54.70
N ASN A 477 -15.05 65.59 -53.73
CA ASN A 477 -15.10 67.04 -53.54
C ASN A 477 -15.85 67.33 -52.22
N ASN A 478 -15.23 67.03 -51.09
CA ASN A 478 -15.31 67.81 -49.84
C ASN A 478 -14.64 67.01 -48.71
N VAL A 479 -13.38 67.33 -48.46
CA VAL A 479 -12.74 67.11 -47.16
C VAL A 479 -13.08 68.33 -46.32
N GLU A 480 -13.98 68.18 -45.35
CA GLU A 480 -13.87 68.76 -44.00
C GLU A 480 -15.12 68.42 -43.14
N ASN A 481 -14.92 67.43 -42.29
CA ASN A 481 -15.34 67.37 -40.89
C ASN A 481 -16.83 67.50 -40.55
N ALA A 482 -17.49 66.34 -40.63
CA ALA A 482 -18.51 65.94 -39.66
C ALA A 482 -17.89 65.86 -38.26
N SER A 483 -18.43 66.66 -37.34
CA SER A 483 -18.17 66.56 -35.92
C SER A 483 -19.40 66.00 -35.21
N ILE A 484 -19.13 65.05 -34.31
CA ILE A 484 -19.90 64.75 -33.09
C ILE A 484 -21.28 64.11 -33.32
N ILE A 485 -21.34 62.78 -33.20
CA ILE A 485 -22.47 62.13 -32.54
C ILE A 485 -21.95 61.18 -31.46
N SER A 486 -22.49 61.45 -30.29
CA SER A 486 -22.36 60.88 -28.96
C SER A 486 -22.35 59.35 -28.90
N SER A 487 -21.42 58.88 -28.07
CA SER A 487 -21.44 57.63 -27.33
C SER A 487 -22.68 57.51 -26.44
N GLU A 488 -23.54 56.54 -26.71
CA GLU A 488 -24.37 55.92 -25.69
C GLU A 488 -24.81 54.53 -26.17
N ASP A 489 -24.82 53.60 -25.22
CA ASP A 489 -25.31 52.22 -25.29
C ASP A 489 -24.43 51.14 -25.94
N LEU A 490 -23.37 50.78 -25.20
CA LEU A 490 -22.89 49.41 -25.13
C LEU A 490 -22.88 48.93 -23.68
N ASN A 491 -23.82 48.02 -23.39
CA ASN A 491 -23.69 46.81 -22.56
C ASN A 491 -22.77 46.93 -21.33
N GLY A 492 -23.26 46.89 -20.09
CA GLY A 492 -24.21 45.88 -19.62
C GLY A 492 -23.51 44.52 -19.49
N ARG A 493 -23.11 44.21 -18.25
CA ARG A 493 -22.79 42.87 -17.72
C ARG A 493 -21.33 42.39 -17.84
N MET A 494 -20.45 43.13 -17.17
CA MET A 494 -19.21 42.60 -16.60
C MET A 494 -19.56 41.59 -15.50
N GLY A 495 -19.06 40.36 -15.61
CA GLY A 495 -19.21 39.33 -14.59
C GLY A 495 -18.35 39.66 -13.38
N SER A 496 -18.98 39.86 -12.22
CA SER A 496 -18.30 39.77 -10.92
C SER A 496 -17.85 38.33 -10.71
N ILE A 497 -16.54 38.12 -10.79
CA ILE A 497 -15.86 37.03 -10.09
C ILE A 497 -15.91 37.42 -8.61
N GLY A 498 -16.86 36.81 -7.89
CA GLY A 498 -16.87 36.83 -6.44
C GLY A 498 -15.97 35.71 -5.93
N GLU A 499 -14.85 36.10 -5.35
CA GLU A 499 -14.10 35.31 -4.40
C GLU A 499 -15.02 34.96 -3.21
N SER A 500 -14.96 33.72 -2.75
CA SER A 500 -15.35 33.36 -1.39
C SER A 500 -14.42 32.25 -0.90
N GLU A 501 -13.30 32.66 -0.34
CA GLU A 501 -12.69 31.96 0.80
C GLU A 501 -13.72 31.91 1.93
N HIS A 502 -14.08 30.70 2.37
CA HIS A 502 -14.21 30.35 3.78
C HIS A 502 -14.47 28.85 3.92
N ASP A 503 -14.03 28.30 5.06
CA ASP A 503 -14.29 26.96 5.60
C ASP A 503 -13.24 25.86 5.34
N LEU A 504 -12.00 26.17 5.72
CA LEU A 504 -11.10 25.20 6.35
C LEU A 504 -11.19 25.36 7.87
N ASN A 505 -12.11 24.65 8.52
CA ASN A 505 -12.06 24.33 9.96
C ASN A 505 -13.17 23.34 10.35
N GLN A 506 -13.10 22.10 9.85
CA GLN A 506 -13.82 20.94 10.43
C GLN A 506 -13.01 19.66 10.23
N VAL A 507 -11.82 19.57 10.83
CA VAL A 507 -11.06 18.30 10.90
C VAL A 507 -10.51 18.01 12.31
N SER A 508 -10.57 18.94 13.27
CA SER A 508 -10.02 18.71 14.61
C SER A 508 -10.95 18.01 15.60
N ASP A 509 -12.26 17.91 15.34
CA ASP A 509 -13.24 17.48 16.36
C ASP A 509 -13.63 15.99 16.30
N PHE A 510 -13.25 15.27 15.24
CA PHE A 510 -13.56 13.84 15.11
C PHE A 510 -12.52 12.93 15.77
N SER A 511 -11.27 13.41 15.90
CA SER A 511 -10.15 12.63 16.46
C SER A 511 -10.23 12.49 18.00
N GLN A 512 -10.78 13.50 18.71
CA GLN A 512 -10.92 13.44 20.17
C GLN A 512 -12.02 12.48 20.64
N LYS A 513 -13.07 12.25 19.83
CA LYS A 513 -14.15 11.30 20.14
C LYS A 513 -13.74 9.84 19.94
N GLU A 514 -12.82 9.55 19.02
CA GLU A 514 -12.27 8.20 18.85
C GLU A 514 -11.20 7.86 19.90
N GLN A 515 -10.38 8.83 20.32
CA GLN A 515 -9.40 8.60 21.40
C GLN A 515 -10.05 8.38 22.78
N MET A 516 -11.20 9.02 23.07
CA MET A 516 -11.95 8.77 24.32
C MET A 516 -12.67 7.41 24.36
N LYS A 517 -13.02 6.83 23.19
CA LYS A 517 -13.62 5.47 23.12
C LYS A 517 -12.60 4.37 23.39
N ILE A 518 -11.34 4.56 22.96
CA ILE A 518 -10.26 3.59 23.18
C ILE A 518 -9.85 3.54 24.66
N ILE A 519 -9.86 4.67 25.37
CA ILE A 519 -9.56 4.71 26.81
C ILE A 519 -10.69 4.08 27.65
N SER A 520 -11.95 4.26 27.25
CA SER A 520 -13.09 3.62 27.94
C SER A 520 -13.13 2.09 27.77
N TYR A 521 -12.63 1.55 26.65
CA TYR A 521 -12.64 0.10 26.40
C TYR A 521 -11.54 -0.63 27.18
N ASN A 522 -10.41 0.04 27.45
CA ASN A 522 -9.32 -0.54 28.23
C ASN A 522 -9.57 -0.50 29.76
N SER A 523 -10.44 0.39 30.25
CA SER A 523 -10.77 0.44 31.68
C SER A 523 -11.84 -0.58 32.10
N ALA A 524 -12.65 -1.10 31.17
CA ALA A 524 -13.69 -2.10 31.48
C ALA A 524 -13.15 -3.55 31.56
N ASN A 525 -11.97 -3.81 30.99
CA ASN A 525 -11.35 -5.16 31.01
C ASN A 525 -10.44 -5.42 32.21
N PHE A 526 -10.28 -4.48 33.14
CA PHE A 526 -9.41 -4.64 34.32
C PHE A 526 -10.17 -4.83 35.65
N LEU A 527 -11.50 -4.97 35.62
CA LEU A 527 -12.34 -5.10 36.83
C LEU A 527 -13.12 -6.42 36.92
N ASN A 528 -12.82 -7.43 36.09
CA ASN A 528 -13.55 -8.70 36.11
C ASN A 528 -12.68 -9.95 36.33
N THR A 529 -11.70 -9.85 37.23
CA THR A 529 -10.96 -10.99 37.80
C THR A 529 -10.71 -10.77 39.29
N ARG A 530 -11.77 -10.69 40.09
CA ARG A 530 -11.67 -10.87 41.54
C ARG A 530 -12.98 -11.37 42.14
N GLU A 531 -13.30 -12.64 41.88
CA GLU A 531 -14.17 -13.43 42.76
C GLU A 531 -13.32 -14.47 43.50
N VAL A 532 -13.16 -14.29 44.82
CA VAL A 532 -13.87 -15.02 45.88
C VAL A 532 -13.22 -16.39 46.12
N GLY A 533 -12.18 -16.38 46.96
CA GLY A 533 -11.76 -17.55 47.73
C GLY A 533 -12.42 -17.47 49.10
N GLU A 534 -13.38 -18.35 49.37
CA GLU A 534 -13.92 -18.57 50.71
C GLU A 534 -12.88 -19.23 51.62
N PRO A 535 -12.91 -18.95 52.94
CA PRO A 535 -11.91 -19.44 53.89
C PRO A 535 -12.21 -20.87 54.34
N GLU A 536 -11.20 -21.73 54.27
CA GLU A 536 -11.20 -23.04 54.92
C GLU A 536 -11.32 -22.89 56.44
N LYS A 537 -12.36 -23.53 56.98
CA LYS A 537 -12.55 -23.74 58.41
C LYS A 537 -11.55 -24.79 58.89
N ASN A 538 -10.63 -24.37 59.76
CA ASN A 538 -9.85 -25.25 60.63
C ASN A 538 -10.78 -25.84 61.70
N ASP A 539 -11.25 -27.06 61.50
CA ASP A 539 -11.77 -27.89 62.58
C ASP A 539 -10.70 -28.90 63.03
N SER A 540 -10.13 -28.57 64.18
CA SER A 540 -9.37 -29.47 65.03
C SER A 540 -10.23 -30.67 65.46
N ILE A 541 -9.88 -31.89 65.03
CA ILE A 541 -10.29 -33.12 65.75
C ILE A 541 -9.10 -34.06 65.85
N ASN A 542 -8.61 -34.20 67.08
CA ASN A 542 -7.84 -35.33 67.58
C ASN A 542 -8.56 -36.65 67.26
N ASN A 543 -7.85 -37.65 66.74
CA ASN A 543 -7.92 -38.99 67.33
C ASN A 543 -6.75 -39.92 66.96
N ILE A 544 -6.25 -40.51 68.03
CA ILE A 544 -5.28 -41.58 68.17
C ILE A 544 -5.83 -42.89 67.63
N GLN A 545 -5.00 -43.67 66.92
CA GLN A 545 -4.88 -45.15 66.98
C GLN A 545 -3.77 -45.57 65.98
N LEU A 546 -2.54 -45.87 66.41
CA LEU A 546 -2.08 -47.21 66.82
C LEU A 546 -2.79 -48.33 66.04
N VAL A 547 -2.06 -49.04 65.18
CA VAL A 547 -1.88 -50.51 65.22
C VAL A 547 -0.90 -50.94 64.12
N ASN A 548 0.03 -51.80 64.55
CA ASN A 548 1.04 -52.55 63.80
C ASN A 548 0.52 -53.25 62.53
N VAL A 549 1.37 -53.33 61.49
CA VAL A 549 2.10 -54.53 61.00
C VAL A 549 3.10 -54.06 59.94
#